data_AF-A0A257JK22-F1
#
_entry.id   AF-A0A257JK22-F1
#
_cell.length_a   1.000
_cell.length_b   1.000
_cell.length_c   1.000
_cell.angle_alpha   90.00
_cell.angle_beta   90.00
_cell.angle_gamma   90.00
#
_symmetry.space_group_name_H-M   'P 1'
#
loop_
_entity.id
_entity.type
_entity.pdbx_description
1 polymer ?
#
loop_
_entity_poly.entity_id
_entity_poly.type
_entity_poly.pdbx_seq_one_letter_code
_entity_poly.pdbx_strand_id
1 'polypeptide(L)' 'TAMILAIATQLGGFKPMTTVQLQTSFMRPIAGSQTAPAGEARVVGRVLRLGKSLVFGEIEVFDAGGKLAAHATTTYALL' A
#
# COMPACT_ATOMS: atom_id res chain seq x y z
N THR A 1 -3.50 -6.40 -1.55
CA THR A 1 -2.83 -5.07 -1.44
C THR A 1 -1.53 -5.24 -0.67
N ALA A 2 -0.53 -4.36 -0.80
CA ALA A 2 0.70 -4.46 -0.01
C ALA A 2 0.43 -4.47 1.51
N MET A 3 -0.64 -3.80 1.95
CA MET A 3 -1.07 -3.77 3.35
C MET A 3 -1.47 -5.13 3.92
N ILE A 4 -2.12 -6.02 3.16
CA ILE A 4 -2.50 -7.34 3.71
C ILE A 4 -1.27 -8.14 4.10
N LEU A 5 -0.20 -8.05 3.30
CA LEU A 5 1.07 -8.72 3.55
C LEU A 5 1.78 -8.09 4.76
N ALA A 6 1.80 -6.75 4.83
CA ALA A 6 2.39 -6.03 5.96
C ALA A 6 1.70 -6.37 7.29
N ILE A 7 0.36 -6.40 7.30
CA ILE A 7 -0.44 -6.74 8.49
C ILE A 7 -0.24 -8.20 8.86
N ALA A 8 -0.35 -9.13 7.91
CA ALA A 8 -0.18 -10.56 8.17
C ALA A 8 1.23 -10.89 8.71
N THR A 9 2.25 -10.20 8.22
CA THR A 9 3.63 -10.35 8.71
C THR A 9 3.75 -9.94 10.17
N GLN A 10 3.12 -8.82 10.58
CA GLN A 10 3.12 -8.42 11.99
C GLN A 10 2.27 -9.34 12.89
N LEU A 11 1.18 -9.90 12.35
CA LEU A 11 0.32 -10.82 13.09
C LEU A 11 0.89 -12.25 13.17
N GLY A 12 1.99 -12.55 12.48
CA GLY A 12 2.56 -13.90 12.38
C GLY A 12 1.71 -14.87 11.55
N GLY A 13 0.78 -14.35 10.75
CA GLY A 13 -0.17 -15.13 9.97
C GLY A 13 -1.32 -14.30 9.46
N PHE A 14 -2.10 -14.88 8.56
CA PHE A 14 -3.30 -14.24 8.05
C PHE A 14 -4.42 -14.27 9.11
N LYS A 15 -5.00 -13.10 9.39
CA LYS A 15 -6.26 -12.95 10.12
C LYS A 15 -7.28 -12.32 9.17
N PRO A 16 -8.53 -12.80 9.11
CA PRO A 16 -9.58 -12.16 8.32
C PRO A 16 -9.67 -10.66 8.61
N MET A 17 -9.77 -9.85 7.56
CA MET A 17 -9.80 -8.39 7.67
C MET A 17 -10.49 -7.77 6.47
N THR A 18 -11.02 -6.56 6.63
CA THR A 18 -11.63 -5.78 5.55
C THR A 18 -11.10 -4.35 5.54
N THR A 19 -11.07 -3.72 4.36
CA THR A 19 -10.70 -2.31 4.23
C THR A 19 -11.89 -1.44 4.65
N VAL A 20 -11.70 -0.59 5.66
CA VAL A 20 -12.70 0.39 6.11
C VAL A 20 -12.55 1.71 5.35
N GLN A 21 -11.30 2.12 5.10
CA GLN A 21 -11.00 3.36 4.41
C GLN A 21 -9.72 3.19 3.59
N LEU A 22 -9.72 3.77 2.40
CA LEU A 22 -8.56 3.92 1.52
C LEU A 22 -8.64 5.31 0.89
N GLN A 23 -7.68 6.17 1.20
CA GLN A 23 -7.56 7.48 0.57
C GLN A 23 -6.24 7.53 -0.18
N THR A 24 -6.29 7.84 -1.48
CA THR A 24 -5.12 7.89 -2.35
C THR A 24 -4.97 9.27 -2.97
N SER A 25 -3.76 9.81 -2.93
CA SER A 25 -3.35 10.99 -3.67
C SER A 25 -2.42 10.57 -4.81
N PHE A 26 -2.70 11.04 -6.02
CA PHE A 26 -1.88 10.80 -7.20
C PHE A 26 -1.11 12.06 -7.55
N MET A 27 0.22 11.97 -7.58
CA MET A 27 1.10 13.12 -7.81
C MET A 27 1.58 13.19 -9.25
N ARG A 28 1.75 12.04 -9.91
CA ARG A 28 2.27 11.95 -11.28
C ARG A 28 2.07 10.55 -11.87
N PRO A 29 2.05 10.42 -13.21
CA PRO A 29 1.96 9.12 -13.87
C PRO A 29 3.25 8.31 -13.70
N ILE A 30 3.12 6.98 -13.77
CA ILE A 30 4.24 6.04 -13.89
C ILE A 30 4.35 5.68 -15.37
N ALA A 31 5.25 6.36 -16.08
CA ALA A 31 5.43 6.16 -17.51
C ALA A 31 6.20 4.87 -17.82
N GLY A 32 5.78 4.17 -18.87
CA GLY A 32 6.57 3.11 -19.49
C GLY A 32 7.70 3.67 -20.36
N SER A 33 8.44 2.76 -20.99
CA SER A 33 9.42 3.08 -22.02
C SER A 33 8.86 2.82 -23.42
N GLN A 34 9.60 3.22 -24.47
CA GLN A 34 9.23 2.91 -25.86
C GLN A 34 9.11 1.39 -26.11
N THR A 35 9.90 0.58 -25.42
CA THR A 35 9.92 -0.89 -25.56
C THR A 35 9.05 -1.61 -24.54
N ALA A 36 8.55 -0.91 -23.52
CA ALA A 36 7.68 -1.44 -22.47
C ALA A 36 6.65 -0.37 -22.06
N PRO A 37 5.48 -0.30 -22.71
CA PRO A 37 4.52 0.79 -22.53
C PRO A 37 3.91 0.86 -21.13
N ALA A 38 3.95 -0.22 -20.36
CA ALA A 38 3.59 -0.22 -18.94
C ALA A 38 4.78 0.22 -18.09
N GLY A 39 4.59 1.23 -17.24
CA GLY A 39 5.60 1.65 -16.27
C GLY A 39 5.70 0.69 -15.10
N GLU A 40 6.91 0.54 -14.55
CA GLU A 40 7.16 -0.28 -13.37
C GLU A 40 6.98 0.53 -12.09
N ALA A 41 6.36 -0.10 -11.08
CA ALA A 41 6.06 0.53 -9.80
C ALA A 41 6.54 -0.33 -8.62
N ARG A 42 7.24 0.30 -7.67
CA ARG A 42 7.53 -0.29 -6.36
C ARG A 42 6.52 0.19 -5.34
N VAL A 43 5.77 -0.75 -4.75
CA VAL A 43 4.76 -0.46 -3.73
C VAL A 43 5.30 -0.84 -2.35
N VAL A 44 5.32 0.11 -1.42
CA VAL A 44 5.74 -0.09 -0.04
C VAL A 44 4.54 0.12 0.88
N GLY A 45 4.14 -0.92 1.62
CA GLY A 45 3.11 -0.82 2.64
C GLY A 45 3.72 -0.79 4.04
N ARG A 46 3.25 0.11 4.90
CA ARG A 46 3.70 0.22 6.30
C ARG A 46 2.51 0.22 7.24
N VAL A 47 2.53 -0.67 8.24
CA VAL A 47 1.60 -0.59 9.36
C VAL A 47 2.07 0.53 10.29
N LEU A 48 1.26 1.57 10.43
CA LEU A 48 1.52 2.69 11.34
C LEU A 48 1.08 2.38 12.76
N ARG A 49 -0.04 1.65 12.90
CA ARG A 49 -0.55 1.21 14.20
C ARG A 49 -1.38 -0.06 14.06
N LEU A 50 -1.00 -1.09 14.82
CA LEU A 50 -1.75 -2.34 14.97
C LEU A 50 -2.56 -2.31 16.28
N GLY A 51 -3.87 -2.06 16.17
CA GLY A 51 -4.79 -2.13 17.31
C GLY A 51 -5.48 -3.49 17.44
N LYS A 52 -6.36 -3.62 18.44
CA LYS A 52 -7.15 -4.85 18.65
C LYS A 52 -8.14 -5.13 17.51
N SER A 53 -8.85 -4.09 17.07
CA SER A 53 -9.92 -4.18 16.06
C SER A 53 -9.62 -3.41 14.78
N LEU A 54 -8.75 -2.40 14.83
CA LEU A 54 -8.40 -1.56 13.69
C LEU A 54 -6.89 -1.53 13.47
N VAL A 55 -6.49 -1.49 12.21
CA VAL A 55 -5.11 -1.30 11.77
C VAL A 55 -5.04 -0.09 10.86
N PHE A 56 -4.09 0.80 11.15
CA PHE A 56 -3.83 1.99 10.35
C PHE A 56 -2.53 1.79 9.58
N GLY A 57 -2.51 2.16 8.30
CA GLY A 57 -1.33 1.98 7.46
C GLY A 57 -1.19 3.03 6.37
N GLU A 58 0.03 3.15 5.86
CA GLU A 58 0.39 3.99 4.73
C GLU A 58 0.89 3.12 3.57
N ILE A 59 0.68 3.59 2.35
CA ILE A 59 1.19 2.99 1.13
C ILE A 59 1.90 4.07 0.32
N GLU A 60 3.14 3.81 -0.04
CA GLU A 60 3.91 4.63 -0.97
C GLU A 60 4.10 3.86 -2.27
N VAL A 61 3.85 4.52 -3.40
CA VAL A 61 4.07 3.95 -4.74
C VAL A 61 5.16 4.77 -5.43
N PHE A 62 6.27 4.13 -5.74
CA PHE A 62 7.41 4.75 -6.43
C PHE A 62 7.49 4.26 -7.87
N ASP A 63 7.95 5.10 -8.79
CA ASP A 63 8.32 4.66 -10.14
C ASP A 63 9.70 3.98 -10.16
N ALA A 64 10.11 3.48 -11.32
CA ALA A 64 11.44 2.88 -11.53
C ALA A 64 12.61 3.84 -11.22
N GLY A 65 12.39 5.15 -11.29
CA GLY A 65 13.36 6.18 -10.94
C GLY A 65 13.39 6.53 -9.45
N GLY A 66 12.61 5.82 -8.61
CA GLY A 66 12.55 6.03 -7.16
C GLY A 66 11.77 7.27 -6.74
N LYS A 67 11.09 7.96 -7.66
CA LYS A 67 10.29 9.13 -7.32
C LYS A 67 8.90 8.66 -6.84
N LEU A 68 8.26 9.41 -5.93
CA LEU A 68 6.92 9.08 -5.39
C LEU A 68 5.82 9.42 -6.41
N ALA A 69 5.06 8.43 -6.87
CA ALA A 69 4.00 8.58 -7.87
C ALA A 69 2.60 8.69 -7.25
N ALA A 70 2.35 7.94 -6.18
CA ALA A 70 1.12 7.99 -5.40
C ALA A 70 1.40 7.69 -3.92
N HIS A 71 0.58 8.26 -3.04
CA HIS A 71 0.59 7.99 -1.62
C HIS A 71 -0.83 7.66 -1.17
N ALA A 72 -0.99 6.68 -0.30
CA ALA A 72 -2.29 6.34 0.25
C ALA A 72 -2.24 6.10 1.75
N THR A 73 -3.32 6.44 2.44
CA THR A 73 -3.58 6.04 3.83
C THR A 73 -4.73 5.05 3.85
N THR A 74 -4.64 4.11 4.79
CA THR A 74 -5.59 3.00 4.90
C THR A 74 -5.97 2.71 6.33
N THR A 75 -7.22 2.30 6.51
CA THR A 75 -7.72 1.71 7.75
C THR A 75 -8.33 0.36 7.44
N TYR A 76 -7.91 -0.68 8.16
CA TYR A 76 -8.45 -2.03 8.09
C TYR A 76 -9.16 -2.37 9.40
N ALA A 77 -10.28 -3.10 9.32
CA ALA A 77 -10.89 -3.77 10.45
C ALA A 77 -10.45 -5.24 10.48
N LEU A 78 -9.98 -5.69 11.64
CA LEU A 78 -9.68 -7.10 11.90
C LEU A 78 -10.97 -7.81 12.32
N LEU A 79 -11.22 -8.98 11.74
CA LEU A 79 -12.41 -9.81 11.98
C LEU A 79 -12.06 -11.02 12.85
#